data_AF-A0A955DXT6-F1
#
_entry.id   AF-A0A955DXT6-F1
#
_cell.length_a   1.000
_cell.length_b   1.000
_cell.length_c   1.000
_cell.angle_alpha   90.00
_cell.angle_beta   90.00
_cell.angle_gamma   90.00
#
_symmetry.space_group_name_H-M   'P 1'
#
loop_
_entity.id
_entity.type
_entity.pdbx_description
1 polymer ?
#
loop_
_entity_poly.entity_id
_entity_poly.type
_entity_poly.pdbx_seq_one_letter_code
_entity_poly.pdbx_strand_id
1 'polypeptide(L)'
;LFAGDPLVPTSPLGFTYSGVLGPGELHDTSGVDHGDHGVYLAGGEMRMSSTSGPLRTIGALAGASTLSASSPWALDPAAEVIIAPGASLRSSSSFRATWPDVHVTNDGTFSIDQGTIASSGHLDGSGTLVLGTFGNQTTALLELSNGAMVENAIDFRGRTTGAAAIVNASEWNEIRNTLTLGVGGTDYILRSDGGVLDITGGAVRAFHTGPNMGARTITFDGEGDGYVRRLIDNALGTNVSVRKTGSGTWALLGGHRYGGTTDVDGGTLIISGPGGHGDTSVHDNATLAGRGPIRGDLIAWPGSTIRAGDDGLTDDGAGPFDVLETFEAYAAGPIGATPNGTGDTWLGVPDGTDLAQIIAEGGSRSMGVRGTSVAGGWRGVVADLGSSFASDARIDPGEQVTVFFRLKRTGTGAVHTVIGLSDQGLSGPPGHDVTSPYNEYAVTLSLFGDTGNTVLRAYSGSVAQVELTPVQTDEWINVWLFIDHSTETFQVATSTGLDDGVEFGTAFDFGRRVGSVVSSNPLVTFGWHGLYGVTTELDDLHLSPGFETSNPLGPSAFVGETLSVLGDLLLSEGGRLRLEIADSTRHDRVEVAGTLMAAGPLDVAVHPSFAGVAFDDVVLLPEASS
;
A
#
# COMPACT_ATOMS: atom_id res chain seq x y z
N LEU A 1 29.56 -13.78 24.12
CA LEU A 1 29.35 -13.73 25.59
C LEU A 1 30.60 -14.26 26.27
N PHE A 2 31.47 -13.36 26.75
CA PHE A 2 32.61 -13.78 27.54
C PHE A 2 32.11 -14.34 28.89
N ALA A 3 32.47 -15.59 29.17
CA ALA A 3 32.34 -16.19 30.50
C ALA A 3 33.46 -15.61 31.39
N GLY A 4 33.26 -14.40 31.88
CA GLY A 4 34.10 -13.74 32.87
C GLY A 4 33.18 -13.00 33.84
N ASP A 5 33.53 -13.04 35.12
CA ASP A 5 32.82 -12.26 36.15
C ASP A 5 32.80 -10.78 35.72
N PRO A 6 31.63 -10.17 35.47
CA PRO A 6 31.54 -8.79 35.04
C PRO A 6 32.09 -7.79 36.08
N LEU A 7 32.48 -8.27 37.27
CA LEU A 7 33.12 -7.51 38.35
C LEU A 7 34.66 -7.50 38.28
N VAL A 8 35.32 -8.29 37.40
CA VAL A 8 36.79 -8.34 37.31
C VAL A 8 37.26 -8.42 35.84
N PRO A 9 37.50 -7.27 35.17
CA PRO A 9 37.99 -7.28 33.80
C PRO A 9 39.45 -7.73 33.77
N THR A 10 39.75 -8.77 32.98
CA THR A 10 41.12 -9.11 32.59
C THR A 10 41.24 -8.99 31.08
N SER A 11 41.88 -7.93 30.59
CA SER A 11 42.52 -7.97 29.27
C SER A 11 43.58 -6.88 29.07
N PRO A 12 44.71 -7.16 28.38
CA PRO A 12 45.80 -6.23 28.11
C PRO A 12 45.61 -5.40 26.81
N LEU A 13 44.40 -5.31 26.25
CA LEU A 13 44.16 -4.85 24.88
C LEU A 13 43.92 -3.33 24.68
N GLY A 14 44.06 -2.50 25.72
CA GLY A 14 44.01 -1.04 25.57
C GLY A 14 42.61 -0.43 25.38
N PHE A 15 41.54 -1.20 25.57
CA PHE A 15 40.16 -0.70 25.60
C PHE A 15 39.62 -0.59 27.04
N THR A 16 38.71 0.36 27.27
CA THR A 16 38.10 0.58 28.59
C THR A 16 36.77 -0.18 28.68
N TYR A 17 36.74 -1.26 29.46
CA TYR A 17 35.48 -1.93 29.84
C TYR A 17 34.98 -1.32 31.15
N SER A 18 33.74 -0.84 31.15
CA SER A 18 33.09 -0.41 32.38
C SER A 18 32.33 -1.58 32.98
N GLY A 19 32.79 -2.01 34.17
CA GLY A 19 32.10 -3.02 34.98
C GLY A 19 30.66 -2.62 35.29
N VAL A 20 29.91 -3.55 35.89
CA VAL A 20 28.50 -3.31 36.24
C VAL A 20 28.39 -2.18 37.27
N LEU A 21 27.75 -1.08 36.88
CA LEU A 21 27.55 0.07 37.77
C LEU A 21 26.42 -0.19 38.76
N GLY A 22 26.76 -0.27 40.04
CA GLY A 22 25.82 -0.45 41.13
C GLY A 22 25.11 0.83 41.56
N PRO A 23 24.14 0.74 42.49
CA PRO A 23 23.43 1.90 43.01
C PRO A 23 24.37 2.97 43.59
N GLY A 24 24.23 4.21 43.11
CA GLY A 24 25.04 5.35 43.54
C GLY A 24 26.39 5.48 42.84
N GLU A 25 26.75 4.54 41.95
CA GLU A 25 27.92 4.66 41.11
C GLU A 25 27.61 5.51 39.88
N LEU A 26 28.57 6.36 39.50
CA LEU A 26 28.51 7.22 38.33
C LEU A 26 29.68 6.87 37.41
N HIS A 27 29.40 6.62 36.14
CA HIS A 27 30.42 6.49 35.11
C HIS A 27 30.21 7.53 34.02
N ASP A 28 31.22 8.39 33.83
CA ASP A 28 31.24 9.37 32.76
C ASP A 28 32.00 8.79 31.56
N THR A 29 31.29 8.58 30.45
CA THR A 29 31.83 8.02 29.19
C THR A 29 32.36 9.09 28.24
N SER A 30 32.34 10.35 28.66
CA SER A 30 32.70 11.50 27.84
C SER A 30 34.13 11.42 27.30
N GLY A 31 34.26 11.47 25.98
CA GLY A 31 35.55 11.43 25.30
C GLY A 31 36.30 10.09 25.45
N VAL A 32 35.64 9.04 25.94
CA VAL A 32 36.21 7.69 26.04
C VAL A 32 35.78 6.89 24.80
N ASP A 33 36.75 6.20 24.19
CA ASP A 33 36.50 5.20 23.15
C ASP A 33 36.28 3.84 23.83
N HIS A 34 35.06 3.32 23.73
CA HIS A 34 34.70 2.00 24.26
C HIS A 34 34.85 0.90 23.20
N GLY A 35 35.15 1.22 21.94
CA GLY A 35 35.27 0.25 20.85
C GLY A 35 34.02 -0.63 20.72
N ASP A 36 34.24 -1.93 20.64
CA ASP A 36 33.19 -2.96 20.62
C ASP A 36 32.58 -3.26 22.02
N HIS A 37 32.98 -2.54 23.06
CA HIS A 37 32.54 -2.81 24.44
C HIS A 37 31.27 -2.03 24.81
N GLY A 38 30.63 -2.49 25.88
CA GLY A 38 29.40 -1.91 26.42
C GLY A 38 29.54 -1.41 27.85
N VAL A 39 28.56 -0.59 28.26
CA VAL A 39 28.36 -0.17 29.66
C VAL A 39 27.18 -0.97 30.22
N TYR A 40 27.41 -1.65 31.35
CA TYR A 40 26.38 -2.42 32.03
C TYR A 40 26.00 -1.76 33.35
N LEU A 41 24.70 -1.67 33.63
CA LEU A 41 24.10 -0.95 34.75
C LEU A 41 23.27 -1.91 35.60
N ALA A 42 23.46 -1.86 36.91
CA ALA A 42 22.65 -2.55 37.92
C ALA A 42 22.15 -1.55 38.99
N GLY A 43 21.64 -0.40 38.53
CA GLY A 43 21.17 0.69 39.39
C GLY A 43 22.05 1.94 39.41
N GLY A 44 23.15 1.96 38.65
CA GLY A 44 24.05 3.11 38.53
C GLY A 44 23.61 4.17 37.51
N GLU A 45 24.43 5.21 37.37
CA GLU A 45 24.27 6.29 36.41
C GLU A 45 25.39 6.27 35.37
N MET A 46 25.00 6.37 34.10
CA MET A 46 25.90 6.64 32.99
C MET A 46 25.69 8.06 32.51
N ARG A 47 26.78 8.84 32.48
CA ARG A 47 26.77 10.23 32.03
C ARG A 47 27.49 10.38 30.69
N MET A 48 26.91 11.23 29.82
CA MET A 48 27.47 11.67 28.55
C MET A 48 27.52 13.20 28.48
N SER A 49 28.70 13.79 28.53
CA SER A 49 28.92 15.25 28.49
C SER A 49 29.61 15.75 27.22
N SER A 50 30.00 14.85 26.32
CA SER A 50 30.54 15.12 24.98
C SER A 50 30.34 13.88 24.09
N THR A 51 30.65 13.98 22.79
CA THR A 51 30.72 12.81 21.90
C THR A 51 31.68 11.76 22.50
N SER A 52 31.16 10.59 22.87
CA SER A 52 32.01 9.43 23.16
C SER A 52 32.66 8.95 21.87
N GLY A 53 33.75 8.19 21.98
CA GLY A 53 34.12 7.27 20.89
C GLY A 53 33.05 6.17 20.76
N PRO A 54 33.28 5.17 19.90
CA PRO A 54 32.27 4.17 19.63
C PRO A 54 31.80 3.48 20.93
N LEU A 55 30.48 3.42 21.12
CA LEU A 55 29.81 2.75 22.23
C LEU A 55 28.75 1.83 21.65
N ARG A 56 29.04 0.54 21.68
CA ARG A 56 28.24 -0.45 20.98
C ARG A 56 27.10 -1.04 21.80
N THR A 57 27.18 -1.02 23.14
CA THR A 57 26.13 -1.61 23.98
C THR A 57 25.87 -0.84 25.27
N ILE A 58 24.59 -0.64 25.62
CA ILE A 58 24.16 -0.22 26.96
C ILE A 58 23.25 -1.31 27.52
N GLY A 59 23.59 -1.91 28.66
CA GLY A 59 22.79 -2.96 29.28
C GLY A 59 22.30 -2.58 30.68
N ALA A 60 21.00 -2.31 30.86
CA ALA A 60 20.37 -2.21 32.17
C ALA A 60 19.93 -3.61 32.64
N LEU A 61 20.72 -4.22 33.52
CA LEU A 61 20.59 -5.62 33.94
C LEU A 61 19.70 -5.81 35.17
N ALA A 62 19.66 -4.80 36.06
CA ALA A 62 18.85 -4.82 37.28
C ALA A 62 18.68 -3.41 37.86
N GLY A 63 17.72 -3.24 38.76
CA GLY A 63 17.53 -1.99 39.49
C GLY A 63 17.15 -0.80 38.60
N ALA A 64 17.22 0.41 39.17
CA ALA A 64 16.85 1.63 38.48
C ALA A 64 18.11 2.37 38.02
N SER A 65 18.40 2.29 36.72
CA SER A 65 19.58 2.87 36.09
C SER A 65 19.24 4.17 35.37
N THR A 66 20.19 5.10 35.32
CA THR A 66 19.97 6.43 34.73
C THR A 66 20.97 6.72 33.62
N LEU A 67 20.47 7.27 32.52
CA LEU A 67 21.25 7.97 31.50
C LEU A 67 21.10 9.48 31.74
N SER A 68 22.23 10.17 31.86
CA SER A 68 22.27 11.63 32.01
C SER A 68 23.22 12.26 31.00
N ALA A 69 22.96 13.52 30.65
CA ALA A 69 23.79 14.26 29.73
C ALA A 69 23.82 15.76 30.04
N SER A 70 24.89 16.43 29.60
CA SER A 70 24.99 17.90 29.64
C SER A 70 25.10 18.55 28.26
N SER A 71 25.02 17.76 27.19
CA SER A 71 24.97 18.18 25.80
C SER A 71 24.23 17.12 24.98
N PRO A 72 23.81 17.41 23.74
CA PRO A 72 23.39 16.37 22.81
C PRO A 72 24.48 15.32 22.61
N TRP A 73 24.06 14.07 22.37
CA TRP A 73 24.96 12.93 22.15
C TRP A 73 24.33 11.90 21.20
N ALA A 74 25.12 10.94 20.73
CA ALA A 74 24.66 9.89 19.84
C ALA A 74 25.31 8.54 20.19
N LEU A 75 24.60 7.46 19.88
CA LEU A 75 25.17 6.11 19.80
C LEU A 75 25.69 5.84 18.38
N ASP A 76 26.55 4.84 18.24
CA ASP A 76 26.94 4.38 16.91
C ASP A 76 25.76 3.72 16.19
N PRO A 77 25.75 3.78 14.85
CA PRO A 77 24.90 2.92 14.05
C PRO A 77 25.07 1.45 14.45
N ALA A 78 23.95 0.73 14.58
CA ALA A 78 23.90 -0.67 15.02
C ALA A 78 24.38 -0.93 16.47
N ALA A 79 24.45 0.08 17.32
CA ALA A 79 24.54 -0.14 18.77
C ALA A 79 23.29 -0.85 19.30
N GLU A 80 23.43 -1.49 20.46
CA GLU A 80 22.36 -2.24 21.13
C GLU A 80 22.07 -1.66 22.52
N VAL A 81 20.79 -1.49 22.86
CA VAL A 81 20.36 -1.13 24.20
C VAL A 81 19.51 -2.26 24.76
N ILE A 82 19.92 -2.86 25.88
CA ILE A 82 19.24 -4.00 26.49
C ILE A 82 18.71 -3.59 27.85
N ILE A 83 17.43 -3.78 28.11
CA ILE A 83 16.81 -3.54 29.41
C ILE A 83 16.16 -4.85 29.86
N ALA A 84 16.79 -5.50 30.85
CA ALA A 84 16.37 -6.81 31.32
C ALA A 84 15.03 -6.75 32.09
N PRO A 85 14.32 -7.89 32.20
CA PRO A 85 13.12 -7.99 33.02
C PRO A 85 13.32 -7.47 34.44
N GLY A 86 12.45 -6.56 34.87
CA GLY A 86 12.50 -5.94 36.21
C GLY A 86 13.56 -4.85 36.40
N ALA A 87 14.40 -4.57 35.40
CA ALA A 87 15.27 -3.40 35.38
C ALA A 87 14.52 -2.16 34.85
N SER A 88 15.01 -0.98 35.20
CA SER A 88 14.61 0.25 34.52
C SER A 88 15.82 1.05 34.03
N LEU A 89 15.64 1.68 32.88
CA LEU A 89 16.58 2.63 32.30
C LEU A 89 15.85 3.96 32.12
N ARG A 90 16.44 5.04 32.59
CA ARG A 90 15.79 6.36 32.60
C ARG A 90 16.66 7.41 31.95
N SER A 91 16.17 8.07 30.90
CA SER A 91 16.75 9.30 30.39
C SER A 91 16.25 10.48 31.21
N SER A 92 17.14 11.11 31.98
CA SER A 92 16.80 12.19 32.92
C SER A 92 17.17 13.58 32.43
N SER A 93 17.88 13.70 31.32
CA SER A 93 18.45 14.95 30.82
C SER A 93 17.50 15.68 29.87
N SER A 94 17.57 17.00 29.80
CA SER A 94 16.80 17.80 28.83
C SER A 94 17.43 17.83 27.42
N PHE A 95 18.42 16.99 27.14
CA PHE A 95 19.17 16.99 25.88
C PHE A 95 18.66 15.91 24.91
N ARG A 96 19.09 16.01 23.64
CA ARG A 96 18.79 15.05 22.58
C ARG A 96 19.83 13.93 22.57
N ALA A 97 19.37 12.69 22.69
CA ALA A 97 20.13 11.49 22.37
C ALA A 97 19.71 10.99 20.98
N THR A 98 20.67 10.74 20.09
CA THR A 98 20.43 10.28 18.73
C THR A 98 20.85 8.82 18.59
N TRP A 99 19.93 7.96 18.19
CA TRP A 99 20.06 6.52 18.13
C TRP A 99 19.84 6.05 16.68
N PRO A 100 20.82 6.27 15.79
CA PRO A 100 20.74 5.86 14.40
C PRO A 100 20.80 4.34 14.33
N ASP A 101 19.76 3.70 13.81
CA ASP A 101 19.70 2.26 13.55
C ASP A 101 20.07 1.41 14.78
N VAL A 102 19.74 1.92 15.98
CA VAL A 102 20.00 1.25 17.26
C VAL A 102 18.87 0.28 17.53
N HIS A 103 19.22 -0.96 17.86
CA HIS A 103 18.25 -1.93 18.32
C HIS A 103 18.13 -1.86 19.84
N VAL A 104 16.94 -1.56 20.33
CA VAL A 104 16.59 -1.55 21.75
C VAL A 104 15.76 -2.78 22.07
N THR A 105 16.27 -3.69 22.88
CA THR A 105 15.49 -4.79 23.46
C THR A 105 15.09 -4.41 24.88
N ASN A 106 13.83 -4.02 25.07
CA ASN A 106 13.28 -3.60 26.35
C ASN A 106 12.28 -4.63 26.89
N ASP A 107 12.71 -5.43 27.87
CA ASP A 107 11.85 -6.33 28.65
C ASP A 107 11.54 -5.80 30.06
N GLY A 108 11.99 -4.58 30.36
CA GLY A 108 11.79 -3.90 31.64
C GLY A 108 10.99 -2.62 31.50
N THR A 109 11.52 -1.52 32.03
CA THR A 109 10.95 -0.18 31.86
C THR A 109 11.98 0.77 31.27
N PHE A 110 11.72 1.29 30.08
CA PHE A 110 12.48 2.40 29.53
C PHE A 110 11.69 3.69 29.75
N SER A 111 12.29 4.71 30.37
CA SER A 111 11.61 5.98 30.63
C SER A 111 12.35 7.14 30.01
N ILE A 112 11.63 7.97 29.26
CA ILE A 112 12.10 9.27 28.79
C ILE A 112 11.42 10.32 29.66
N ASP A 113 12.15 10.92 30.60
CA ASP A 113 11.56 11.85 31.56
C ASP A 113 11.67 13.31 31.10
N GLN A 114 12.75 13.61 30.38
CA GLN A 114 13.08 14.91 29.82
C GLN A 114 13.84 14.70 28.51
N GLY A 115 13.91 15.74 27.69
CA GLY A 115 14.70 15.74 26.46
C GLY A 115 14.14 14.83 25.37
N THR A 116 14.98 14.47 24.41
CA THR A 116 14.57 13.75 23.20
C THR A 116 15.37 12.48 23.04
N ILE A 117 14.71 11.37 22.74
CA ILE A 117 15.31 10.19 22.13
C ILE A 117 14.88 10.18 20.67
N ALA A 118 15.83 10.44 19.77
CA ALA A 118 15.61 10.38 18.33
C ALA A 118 16.14 9.06 17.80
N SER A 119 15.25 8.17 17.37
CA SER A 119 15.58 6.83 16.92
C SER A 119 15.21 6.61 15.46
N SER A 120 16.08 5.93 14.73
CA SER A 120 15.75 5.31 13.43
C SER A 120 15.73 3.78 13.47
N GLY A 121 15.84 3.20 14.66
CA GLY A 121 15.94 1.76 14.84
C GLY A 121 14.68 1.11 15.39
N HIS A 122 14.86 -0.07 15.98
CA HIS A 122 13.79 -0.90 16.50
C HIS A 122 13.75 -0.83 18.03
N LEU A 123 12.57 -0.61 18.60
CA LEU A 123 12.30 -0.65 20.04
C LEU A 123 11.39 -1.84 20.34
N ASP A 124 12.01 -2.98 20.58
CA ASP A 124 11.35 -4.28 20.69
C ASP A 124 11.32 -4.79 22.14
N GLY A 125 10.64 -5.91 22.37
CA GLY A 125 10.58 -6.58 23.68
C GLY A 125 9.26 -6.39 24.42
N SER A 126 9.14 -7.08 25.56
CA SER A 126 7.90 -7.22 26.33
C SER A 126 7.66 -6.12 27.38
N GLY A 127 8.61 -5.21 27.54
CA GLY A 127 8.59 -4.13 28.52
C GLY A 127 7.73 -2.94 28.12
N THR A 128 7.83 -1.88 28.94
CA THR A 128 7.08 -0.64 28.74
C THR A 128 8.02 0.52 28.45
N LEU A 129 7.66 1.34 27.45
CA LEU A 129 8.22 2.67 27.23
C LEU A 129 7.34 3.71 27.94
N VAL A 130 7.92 4.49 28.85
CA VAL A 130 7.22 5.54 29.59
C VAL A 130 7.65 6.90 29.05
N LEU A 131 6.70 7.70 28.61
CA LEU A 131 6.94 9.06 28.14
C LEU A 131 6.48 10.05 29.20
N GLY A 132 7.45 10.68 29.86
CA GLY A 132 7.23 11.79 30.76
C GLY A 132 6.68 11.40 32.13
N THR A 133 7.43 10.64 32.92
CA THR A 133 7.03 10.20 34.29
C THR A 133 6.56 11.33 35.20
N PHE A 134 6.99 12.56 34.93
CA PHE A 134 6.61 13.77 35.68
C PHE A 134 5.34 14.48 35.20
N GLY A 135 4.68 13.99 34.14
CA GLY A 135 3.43 14.56 33.61
C GLY A 135 3.59 16.01 33.13
N ASN A 136 2.81 16.93 33.70
CA ASN A 136 2.51 18.27 33.14
C ASN A 136 3.70 19.12 32.63
N GLN A 137 4.91 18.93 33.16
CA GLN A 137 6.09 19.75 32.81
C GLN A 137 7.19 18.98 32.08
N THR A 138 6.93 17.74 31.65
CA THR A 138 7.95 16.96 30.93
C THR A 138 8.19 17.50 29.51
N THR A 139 9.47 17.53 29.12
CA THR A 139 9.91 17.77 27.73
C THR A 139 10.18 16.49 26.95
N ALA A 140 9.86 15.32 27.51
CA ALA A 140 10.14 14.01 26.91
C ALA A 140 9.63 13.90 25.46
N LEU A 141 10.49 13.51 24.55
CA LEU A 141 10.12 13.36 23.16
C LEU A 141 10.70 12.05 22.63
N LEU A 142 9.83 11.19 22.13
CA LEU A 142 10.24 10.13 21.22
C LEU A 142 10.12 10.68 19.80
N GLU A 143 11.24 10.78 19.10
CA GLU A 143 11.28 11.18 17.70
C GLU A 143 11.67 9.97 16.84
N LEU A 144 10.87 9.65 15.84
CA LEU A 144 11.00 8.49 14.97
C LEU A 144 11.35 8.94 13.55
N SER A 145 12.20 8.18 12.86
CA SER A 145 12.64 8.47 11.50
C SER A 145 13.12 7.21 10.77
N ASN A 146 13.22 7.26 9.44
CA ASN A 146 13.86 6.24 8.60
C ASN A 146 13.38 4.80 8.82
N GLY A 147 12.07 4.56 8.96
CA GLY A 147 11.55 3.20 9.11
C GLY A 147 11.57 2.64 10.53
N ALA A 148 11.66 3.50 11.55
CA ALA A 148 11.68 3.08 12.95
C ALA A 148 10.39 2.32 13.35
N MET A 149 10.56 1.38 14.28
CA MET A 149 9.50 0.50 14.75
C MET A 149 9.50 0.44 16.28
N VAL A 150 8.32 0.56 16.90
CA VAL A 150 8.15 0.46 18.35
C VAL A 150 7.15 -0.66 18.68
N GLU A 151 7.63 -1.78 19.20
CA GLU A 151 6.81 -2.92 19.63
C GLU A 151 6.51 -2.93 21.14
N ASN A 152 7.24 -2.15 21.95
CA ASN A 152 6.91 -2.01 23.37
C ASN A 152 5.55 -1.33 23.57
N ALA A 153 4.86 -1.67 24.66
CA ALA A 153 3.72 -0.89 25.11
C ALA A 153 4.19 0.50 25.54
N ILE A 154 3.41 1.54 25.23
CA ILE A 154 3.75 2.93 25.58
C ILE A 154 2.81 3.43 26.67
N ASP A 155 3.37 3.89 27.80
CA ASP A 155 2.67 4.69 28.81
C ASP A 155 2.93 6.18 28.55
N PHE A 156 1.96 6.82 27.89
CA PHE A 156 2.00 8.21 27.47
C PHE A 156 1.36 9.09 28.55
N ARG A 157 2.14 9.85 29.31
CA ARG A 157 1.63 10.76 30.34
C ARG A 157 1.19 12.10 29.74
N GLY A 158 -0.02 12.53 30.11
CA GLY A 158 -0.61 13.77 29.60
C GLY A 158 0.17 15.02 29.99
N ARG A 159 0.03 16.07 29.17
CA ARG A 159 0.76 17.34 29.28
C ARG A 159 -0.16 18.55 29.38
N THR A 160 0.42 19.69 29.73
CA THR A 160 -0.23 21.01 29.70
C THR A 160 0.57 22.05 28.91
N THR A 161 1.60 21.62 28.17
CA THR A 161 2.56 22.49 27.48
C THR A 161 2.28 22.66 25.99
N GLY A 162 1.33 21.91 25.42
CA GLY A 162 1.10 21.87 23.97
C GLY A 162 2.24 21.22 23.16
N ALA A 163 3.21 20.56 23.82
CA ALA A 163 4.33 19.90 23.15
C ALA A 163 4.04 18.43 22.81
N ALA A 164 4.33 18.03 21.57
CA ALA A 164 4.29 16.64 21.12
C ALA A 164 5.19 15.74 21.97
N ALA A 165 4.71 14.53 22.30
CA ALA A 165 5.52 13.51 22.99
C ALA A 165 6.05 12.44 22.06
N ILE A 166 5.39 12.28 20.91
CA ILE A 166 5.79 11.38 19.85
C ILE A 166 5.75 12.20 18.57
N VAL A 167 6.89 12.25 17.87
CA VAL A 167 7.05 12.92 16.59
C VAL A 167 7.55 11.91 15.58
N ASN A 168 6.86 11.82 14.45
CA ASN A 168 7.37 11.17 13.24
C ASN A 168 8.04 12.23 12.37
N ALA A 169 9.36 12.16 12.22
CA ALA A 169 10.14 13.20 11.55
C ALA A 169 10.21 13.01 10.03
N SER A 170 10.21 11.77 9.54
CA SER A 170 10.30 11.43 8.12
C SER A 170 9.93 9.97 7.87
N GLU A 171 9.58 9.64 6.63
CA GLU A 171 9.30 8.27 6.17
C GLU A 171 8.15 7.60 6.94
N TRP A 172 8.00 6.29 6.75
CA TRP A 172 6.97 5.47 7.38
C TRP A 172 7.50 4.87 8.68
N ASN A 173 6.92 5.22 9.83
CA ASN A 173 7.32 4.68 11.13
C ASN A 173 6.12 4.05 11.84
N GLU A 174 6.36 3.00 12.63
CA GLU A 174 5.29 2.17 13.19
C GLU A 174 5.30 2.09 14.72
N ILE A 175 4.10 2.14 15.32
CA ILE A 175 3.85 1.78 16.71
C ILE A 175 2.92 0.54 16.74
N ARG A 176 3.48 -0.60 17.13
CA ARG A 176 2.86 -1.93 17.02
C ARG A 176 2.22 -2.45 18.30
N ASN A 177 2.13 -1.64 19.35
CA ASN A 177 1.53 -2.07 20.60
C ASN A 177 0.63 -0.99 21.22
N THR A 178 0.08 -1.27 22.38
CA THR A 178 -0.91 -0.43 23.07
C THR A 178 -0.28 0.90 23.48
N LEU A 179 -0.90 1.98 23.02
CA LEU A 179 -0.66 3.33 23.52
C LEU A 179 -1.63 3.61 24.67
N THR A 180 -1.09 3.63 25.89
CA THR A 180 -1.83 3.92 27.10
C THR A 180 -1.74 5.40 27.43
N LEU A 181 -2.88 6.09 27.45
CA LEU A 181 -2.95 7.45 27.97
C LEU A 181 -2.92 7.34 29.50
N GLY A 182 -1.85 7.78 30.14
CA GLY A 182 -1.62 7.78 31.58
C GLY A 182 -1.93 9.14 32.25
N VAL A 183 -1.91 9.22 33.57
CA VAL A 183 -2.29 10.44 34.32
C VAL A 183 -1.27 11.59 34.17
N GLY A 184 -1.72 12.83 34.35
CA GLY A 184 -0.89 14.03 34.25
C GLY A 184 -1.76 15.21 33.81
N GLY A 185 -1.51 15.69 32.60
CA GLY A 185 -2.27 16.74 31.93
C GLY A 185 -3.38 16.20 31.02
N THR A 186 -3.95 17.10 30.23
CA THR A 186 -5.07 16.80 29.32
C THR A 186 -4.62 16.49 27.90
N ASP A 187 -3.41 16.90 27.51
CA ASP A 187 -2.99 16.89 26.11
C ASP A 187 -2.06 15.71 25.82
N TYR A 188 -2.40 14.96 24.77
CA TYR A 188 -1.65 13.80 24.27
C TYR A 188 -1.41 14.00 22.78
N ILE A 189 -0.34 14.73 22.45
CA ILE A 189 -0.05 15.16 21.08
C ILE A 189 0.89 14.15 20.41
N LEU A 190 0.41 13.58 19.30
CA LEU A 190 1.16 12.82 18.31
C LEU A 190 1.31 13.71 17.07
N ARG A 191 2.52 13.85 16.54
CA ARG A 191 2.78 14.72 15.40
C ARG A 191 3.51 13.97 14.30
N SER A 192 3.09 14.15 13.05
CA SER A 192 3.83 13.68 11.87
C SER A 192 4.33 14.89 11.11
N ASP A 193 5.63 15.18 11.20
CA ASP A 193 6.27 16.31 10.52
C ASP A 193 6.58 15.96 9.04
N GLY A 194 6.65 14.67 8.69
CA GLY A 194 6.78 14.20 7.32
C GLY A 194 6.66 12.67 7.21
N GLY A 195 6.24 12.16 6.06
CA GLY A 195 5.97 10.72 5.89
C GLY A 195 4.70 10.28 6.63
N VAL A 196 4.71 9.06 7.20
CA VAL A 196 3.55 8.43 7.84
C VAL A 196 3.89 7.92 9.24
N LEU A 197 3.09 8.30 10.25
CA LEU A 197 3.08 7.65 11.55
C LEU A 197 1.94 6.63 11.64
N ASP A 198 2.26 5.35 11.69
CA ASP A 198 1.28 4.28 11.64
C ASP A 198 1.14 3.56 13.00
N ILE A 199 0.00 3.78 13.65
CA ILE A 199 -0.36 3.12 14.91
C ILE A 199 -1.14 1.85 14.56
N THR A 200 -0.38 0.79 14.30
CA THR A 200 -0.87 -0.49 13.80
C THR A 200 -1.38 -1.41 14.89
N GLY A 201 -0.80 -1.31 16.09
CA GLY A 201 -1.03 -2.27 17.16
C GLY A 201 -1.83 -1.75 18.35
N GLY A 202 -2.16 -2.69 19.25
CA GLY A 202 -2.92 -2.44 20.47
C GLY A 202 -4.21 -1.65 20.27
N ALA A 203 -4.72 -1.01 21.31
CA ALA A 203 -5.71 0.05 21.17
C ALA A 203 -5.11 1.31 21.79
N VAL A 204 -5.53 2.49 21.35
CA VAL A 204 -5.22 3.72 22.08
C VAL A 204 -6.21 3.79 23.24
N ARG A 205 -5.75 3.52 24.45
CA ARG A 205 -6.63 3.38 25.62
C ARG A 205 -6.27 4.39 26.68
N ALA A 206 -7.26 5.12 27.17
CA ALA A 206 -7.10 5.71 28.49
C ALA A 206 -7.02 4.58 29.54
N PHE A 207 -5.97 4.60 30.37
CA PHE A 207 -5.87 3.68 31.50
C PHE A 207 -6.27 4.38 32.80
N HIS A 208 -6.95 3.64 33.68
CA HIS A 208 -7.29 4.18 35.00
C HIS A 208 -7.61 3.13 36.09
N THR A 209 -7.46 3.54 37.36
CA THR A 209 -7.77 2.78 38.59
C THR A 209 -8.55 3.61 39.65
N GLY A 210 -9.35 4.62 39.27
CA GLY A 210 -10.09 5.49 40.22
C GLY A 210 -11.37 6.16 39.67
N PRO A 211 -12.14 6.91 40.48
CA PRO A 211 -13.49 7.37 40.08
C PRO A 211 -13.62 8.81 39.56
N ASN A 212 -12.56 9.63 39.48
CA ASN A 212 -12.67 11.05 39.07
C ASN A 212 -11.40 11.55 38.39
N MET A 213 -11.40 11.68 37.06
CA MET A 213 -10.40 12.49 36.35
C MET A 213 -10.99 13.24 35.16
N GLY A 214 -10.36 14.38 34.87
CA GLY A 214 -10.77 15.30 33.81
C GLY A 214 -10.67 14.70 32.41
N ALA A 215 -11.29 15.38 31.46
CA ALA A 215 -11.26 15.02 30.05
C ALA A 215 -9.82 14.91 29.53
N ARG A 216 -9.62 14.02 28.57
CA ARG A 216 -8.33 13.83 27.86
C ARG A 216 -8.54 14.12 26.40
N THR A 217 -7.56 14.73 25.76
CA THR A 217 -7.59 15.03 24.34
C THR A 217 -6.37 14.43 23.68
N ILE A 218 -6.60 13.46 22.79
CA ILE A 218 -5.57 13.03 21.83
C ILE A 218 -5.56 14.01 20.68
N THR A 219 -4.39 14.56 20.36
CA THR A 219 -4.21 15.50 19.26
C THR A 219 -3.32 14.88 18.22
N PHE A 220 -3.82 14.83 17.00
CA PHE A 220 -3.09 14.47 15.80
C PHE A 220 -2.65 15.75 15.10
N ASP A 221 -1.36 15.93 14.88
CA ASP A 221 -0.78 17.18 14.37
C ASP A 221 0.24 16.92 13.26
N GLY A 222 0.68 18.01 12.61
CA GLY A 222 1.81 18.02 11.68
C GLY A 222 1.43 18.12 10.19
N GLU A 223 2.46 18.19 9.34
CA GLU A 223 2.33 18.32 7.88
C GLU A 223 2.30 16.95 7.17
N GLY A 224 2.90 15.93 7.78
CA GLY A 224 2.85 14.55 7.33
C GLY A 224 1.58 13.83 7.78
N ASP A 225 1.47 12.57 7.36
CA ASP A 225 0.27 11.78 7.53
C ASP A 225 0.37 10.82 8.73
N GLY A 226 -0.78 10.29 9.15
CA GLY A 226 -0.82 9.27 10.20
C GLY A 226 -2.03 8.36 10.15
N TYR A 227 -1.87 7.16 10.68
CA TYR A 227 -2.92 6.13 10.71
C TYR A 227 -3.16 5.65 12.14
N VAL A 228 -4.42 5.50 12.51
CA VAL A 228 -4.84 4.80 13.73
C VAL A 228 -5.70 3.62 13.32
N ARG A 229 -5.09 2.44 13.25
CA ARG A 229 -5.74 1.23 12.70
C ARG A 229 -6.66 0.51 13.67
N ARG A 230 -6.48 0.78 14.95
CA ARG A 230 -7.21 0.12 16.04
C ARG A 230 -8.03 1.15 16.82
N LEU A 231 -8.93 0.66 17.66
CA LEU A 231 -9.88 1.53 18.34
C LEU A 231 -9.17 2.51 19.30
N ILE A 232 -9.73 3.71 19.39
CA ILE A 232 -9.49 4.65 20.50
C ILE A 232 -10.62 4.42 21.49
N ASP A 233 -10.29 4.10 22.74
CA ASP A 233 -11.24 3.72 23.78
C ASP A 233 -11.27 4.73 24.93
N ASN A 234 -12.45 4.85 25.54
CA ASN A 234 -12.56 5.43 26.86
C ASN A 234 -12.03 4.44 27.93
N ALA A 235 -11.57 4.98 29.05
CA ALA A 235 -11.52 4.22 30.30
C ALA A 235 -12.85 4.41 31.06
N LEU A 236 -13.17 3.52 31.99
CA LEU A 236 -14.30 3.72 32.90
C LEU A 236 -14.17 5.10 33.58
N GLY A 237 -15.17 5.97 33.36
CA GLY A 237 -15.25 7.30 33.97
C GLY A 237 -14.32 8.37 33.38
N THR A 238 -13.64 8.12 32.24
CA THR A 238 -12.82 9.13 31.55
C THR A 238 -13.31 9.31 30.11
N ASN A 239 -13.57 10.55 29.72
CA ASN A 239 -13.91 10.87 28.34
C ASN A 239 -12.66 11.24 27.55
N VAL A 240 -12.40 10.52 26.46
CA VAL A 240 -11.35 10.86 25.49
C VAL A 240 -11.99 11.64 24.34
N SER A 241 -11.41 12.79 24.01
CA SER A 241 -11.75 13.61 22.84
C SER A 241 -10.63 13.49 21.81
N VAL A 242 -10.96 13.64 20.53
CA VAL A 242 -10.01 13.63 19.43
C VAL A 242 -9.92 15.04 18.86
N ARG A 243 -8.70 15.50 18.61
CA ARG A 243 -8.45 16.77 17.93
C ARG A 243 -7.48 16.54 16.77
N LYS A 244 -7.78 17.09 15.59
CA LYS A 244 -6.88 17.10 14.43
C LYS A 244 -6.46 18.53 14.13
N THR A 245 -5.15 18.78 14.10
CA THR A 245 -4.50 20.06 13.76
C THR A 245 -3.41 19.82 12.70
N GLY A 246 -2.76 20.88 12.23
CA GLY A 246 -1.72 20.78 11.19
C GLY A 246 -2.31 20.50 9.80
N SER A 247 -1.50 20.61 8.75
CA SER A 247 -1.96 20.50 7.36
C SER A 247 -2.05 19.07 6.83
N GLY A 248 -1.42 18.10 7.48
CA GLY A 248 -1.38 16.70 7.03
C GLY A 248 -2.71 15.96 7.19
N THR A 249 -2.72 14.68 6.80
CA THR A 249 -3.89 13.81 6.84
C THR A 249 -3.76 12.76 7.93
N TRP A 250 -4.80 12.59 8.75
CA TRP A 250 -4.86 11.48 9.70
C TRP A 250 -6.09 10.62 9.45
N ALA A 251 -5.93 9.29 9.41
CA ALA A 251 -7.05 8.37 9.22
C ALA A 251 -7.33 7.51 10.45
N LEU A 252 -8.60 7.48 10.83
CA LEU A 252 -9.19 6.66 11.87
C LEU A 252 -9.87 5.45 11.20
N LEU A 253 -9.11 4.35 11.08
CA LEU A 253 -9.49 3.17 10.29
C LEU A 253 -10.19 2.09 11.12
N GLY A 254 -10.14 2.21 12.46
CA GLY A 254 -10.74 1.25 13.39
C GLY A 254 -12.20 1.58 13.75
N GLY A 255 -12.83 0.69 14.53
CA GLY A 255 -14.11 0.99 15.19
C GLY A 255 -13.89 1.73 16.51
N HIS A 256 -13.74 3.05 16.45
CA HIS A 256 -13.46 3.90 17.61
C HIS A 256 -14.68 4.03 18.54
N ARG A 257 -14.42 4.25 19.84
CA ARG A 257 -15.44 4.24 20.93
C ARG A 257 -15.24 5.32 21.97
N TYR A 258 -14.40 6.32 21.68
CA TYR A 258 -14.23 7.47 22.56
C TYR A 258 -15.54 8.27 22.64
N GLY A 259 -15.80 8.90 23.79
CA GLY A 259 -17.08 9.57 24.05
C GLY A 259 -16.98 11.10 24.05
N GLY A 260 -15.77 11.65 23.91
CA GLY A 260 -15.55 13.08 23.78
C GLY A 260 -15.83 13.57 22.37
N THR A 261 -15.67 14.87 22.17
CA THR A 261 -15.86 15.51 20.87
C THR A 261 -14.75 15.09 19.89
N THR A 262 -15.04 15.27 18.60
CA THR A 262 -14.05 15.22 17.52
C THR A 262 -13.93 16.61 16.93
N ASP A 263 -12.79 17.27 17.11
CA ASP A 263 -12.55 18.61 16.58
C ASP A 263 -11.51 18.56 15.46
N VAL A 264 -11.88 18.97 14.25
CA VAL A 264 -10.97 19.05 13.09
C VAL A 264 -10.68 20.53 12.82
N ASP A 265 -9.48 20.97 13.19
CA ASP A 265 -9.06 22.38 13.15
C ASP A 265 -8.03 22.70 12.06
N GLY A 266 -7.60 21.69 11.29
CA GLY A 266 -6.72 21.88 10.15
C GLY A 266 -6.43 20.56 9.44
N GLY A 267 -6.06 20.66 8.16
CA GLY A 267 -5.74 19.51 7.32
C GLY A 267 -6.94 18.58 7.16
N THR A 268 -6.69 17.28 7.06
CA THR A 268 -7.74 16.29 6.81
C THR A 268 -7.81 15.24 7.93
N LEU A 269 -9.02 14.97 8.43
CA LEU A 269 -9.33 13.79 9.23
C LEU A 269 -10.18 12.84 8.40
N ILE A 270 -9.71 11.62 8.18
CA ILE A 270 -10.45 10.56 7.50
C ILE A 270 -11.05 9.62 8.55
N ILE A 271 -12.35 9.31 8.43
CA ILE A 271 -13.05 8.35 9.29
C ILE A 271 -13.63 7.23 8.41
N SER A 272 -13.01 6.06 8.42
CA SER A 272 -13.42 4.91 7.57
C SER A 272 -14.12 3.80 8.36
N GLY A 273 -14.05 3.85 9.70
CA GLY A 273 -14.83 3.01 10.62
C GLY A 273 -15.70 3.87 11.56
N PRO A 274 -16.51 3.26 12.46
CA PRO A 274 -17.32 4.04 13.38
C PRO A 274 -16.51 5.04 14.21
N GLY A 275 -16.88 6.32 14.15
CA GLY A 275 -16.25 7.39 14.91
C GLY A 275 -16.60 7.39 16.40
N GLY A 276 -16.17 8.44 17.10
CA GLY A 276 -16.55 8.71 18.49
C GLY A 276 -18.06 8.88 18.69
N HIS A 277 -18.50 8.91 19.94
CA HIS A 277 -19.91 9.12 20.30
C HIS A 277 -20.26 10.59 20.56
N GLY A 278 -19.27 11.46 20.75
CA GLY A 278 -19.49 12.89 20.89
C GLY A 278 -19.66 13.58 19.53
N ASP A 279 -20.05 14.85 19.59
CA ASP A 279 -20.23 15.68 18.41
C ASP A 279 -18.91 15.89 17.66
N THR A 280 -19.02 16.09 16.36
CA THR A 280 -17.91 16.36 15.45
C THR A 280 -18.01 17.78 14.91
N SER A 281 -16.99 18.59 15.11
CA SER A 281 -16.89 19.95 14.57
C SER A 281 -15.72 20.06 13.60
N VAL A 282 -15.97 20.64 12.43
CA VAL A 282 -14.97 20.87 11.38
C VAL A 282 -14.84 22.37 11.16
N HIS A 283 -13.64 22.91 11.41
CA HIS A 283 -13.36 24.34 11.41
C HIS A 283 -12.74 24.83 10.10
N ASP A 284 -12.42 26.12 10.05
CA ASP A 284 -11.88 26.80 8.87
C ASP A 284 -10.61 26.11 8.34
N ASN A 285 -10.54 25.91 7.02
CA ASN A 285 -9.45 25.21 6.31
C ASN A 285 -9.22 23.74 6.77
N ALA A 286 -10.22 23.12 7.39
CA ALA A 286 -10.20 21.71 7.77
C ALA A 286 -11.16 20.89 6.92
N THR A 287 -10.80 19.62 6.73
CA THR A 287 -11.60 18.63 6.00
C THR A 287 -11.90 17.43 6.88
N LEU A 288 -13.17 17.05 6.98
CA LEU A 288 -13.57 15.71 7.43
C LEU A 288 -13.94 14.89 6.18
N ALA A 289 -13.31 13.73 6.04
CA ALA A 289 -13.50 12.81 4.93
C ALA A 289 -13.81 11.39 5.42
N GLY A 290 -14.26 10.52 4.53
CA GLY A 290 -14.38 9.09 4.76
C GLY A 290 -15.80 8.53 4.62
N ARG A 291 -15.94 7.28 5.07
CA ARG A 291 -17.13 6.42 4.88
C ARG A 291 -17.70 5.83 6.17
N GLY A 292 -17.12 6.17 7.32
CA GLY A 292 -17.51 5.66 8.62
C GLY A 292 -18.65 6.47 9.24
N PRO A 293 -19.51 5.87 10.10
CA PRO A 293 -20.60 6.62 10.73
C PRO A 293 -20.07 7.62 11.78
N ILE A 294 -20.54 8.86 11.68
CA ILE A 294 -20.47 9.90 12.71
C ILE A 294 -21.67 9.74 13.63
N ARG A 295 -21.44 9.44 14.91
CA ARG A 295 -22.54 9.06 15.82
C ARG A 295 -23.20 10.24 16.54
N GLY A 296 -22.47 11.32 16.77
CA GLY A 296 -23.01 12.58 17.30
C GLY A 296 -23.48 13.51 16.19
N ASP A 297 -23.70 14.77 16.54
CA ASP A 297 -23.97 15.81 15.55
C ASP A 297 -22.69 16.11 14.74
N LEU A 298 -22.87 16.50 13.48
CA LEU A 298 -21.79 16.96 12.60
C LEU A 298 -22.00 18.44 12.26
N ILE A 299 -21.04 19.28 12.66
CA ILE A 299 -21.06 20.71 12.42
C ILE A 299 -19.90 21.10 11.51
N ALA A 300 -20.23 21.66 10.35
CA ALA A 300 -19.28 22.24 9.42
C ALA A 300 -19.34 23.77 9.52
N TRP A 301 -18.26 24.37 10.02
CA TRP A 301 -18.11 25.83 10.20
C TRP A 301 -17.70 26.53 8.90
N PRO A 302 -17.77 27.88 8.82
CA PRO A 302 -17.31 28.60 7.63
C PRO A 302 -15.87 28.22 7.24
N GLY A 303 -15.65 27.92 5.96
CA GLY A 303 -14.33 27.56 5.41
C GLY A 303 -13.95 26.08 5.57
N SER A 304 -14.75 25.28 6.27
CA SER A 304 -14.59 23.83 6.39
C SER A 304 -15.10 23.06 5.16
N THR A 305 -14.71 21.79 5.04
CA THR A 305 -15.23 20.86 4.03
C THR A 305 -15.59 19.51 4.68
N ILE A 306 -16.79 19.01 4.37
CA ILE A 306 -17.19 17.62 4.60
C ILE A 306 -17.13 16.92 3.24
N ARG A 307 -16.46 15.77 3.16
CA ARG A 307 -16.35 14.95 1.95
C ARG A 307 -16.82 13.53 2.27
N ALA A 308 -17.74 13.00 1.48
CA ALA A 308 -17.99 11.56 1.52
C ALA A 308 -16.86 10.86 0.75
N GLY A 309 -16.37 9.76 1.32
CA GLY A 309 -15.23 9.05 0.79
C GLY A 309 -13.88 9.56 1.29
N ASP A 310 -12.88 8.67 1.29
CA ASP A 310 -11.55 8.98 1.82
C ASP A 310 -10.88 10.05 0.95
N ASP A 311 -10.93 9.89 -0.37
CA ASP A 311 -10.47 10.85 -1.39
C ASP A 311 -11.51 11.31 -2.42
N GLY A 312 -12.76 10.88 -2.26
CA GLY A 312 -13.83 11.04 -3.25
C GLY A 312 -14.18 9.68 -3.85
N LEU A 313 -14.73 9.67 -5.06
CA LEU A 313 -15.08 8.41 -5.72
C LEU A 313 -13.82 7.58 -5.95
N THR A 314 -13.74 6.47 -5.23
CA THR A 314 -12.60 5.58 -5.35
C THR A 314 -12.79 4.72 -6.60
N ASP A 315 -11.86 4.86 -7.55
CA ASP A 315 -11.62 3.85 -8.56
C ASP A 315 -11.25 2.58 -7.80
N ASP A 316 -12.11 1.57 -7.80
CA ASP A 316 -11.79 0.36 -7.08
C ASP A 316 -10.54 -0.31 -7.66
N GLY A 317 -10.14 0.01 -8.90
CA GLY A 317 -8.88 -0.33 -9.59
C GLY A 317 -8.61 -1.82 -9.73
N ALA A 318 -9.33 -2.60 -8.94
CA ALA A 318 -9.44 -4.03 -8.81
C ALA A 318 -10.74 -4.45 -9.50
N GLY A 319 -10.91 -3.97 -10.73
CA GLY A 319 -11.53 -4.85 -11.71
C GLY A 319 -10.87 -6.23 -11.59
N PRO A 320 -11.57 -7.33 -11.89
CA PRO A 320 -11.12 -8.70 -11.63
C PRO A 320 -9.77 -9.08 -12.31
N PHE A 321 -9.21 -8.17 -13.11
CA PHE A 321 -8.01 -8.31 -13.90
C PHE A 321 -6.78 -7.65 -13.27
N ASP A 322 -5.73 -8.45 -13.07
CA ASP A 322 -4.36 -7.97 -12.90
C ASP A 322 -3.78 -7.54 -14.25
N VAL A 323 -3.10 -6.39 -14.29
CA VAL A 323 -2.35 -5.94 -15.47
C VAL A 323 -1.04 -6.72 -15.59
N LEU A 324 -0.85 -7.45 -16.69
CA LEU A 324 0.42 -8.12 -16.97
C LEU A 324 1.34 -7.26 -17.82
N GLU A 325 0.81 -6.65 -18.88
CA GLU A 325 1.61 -5.88 -19.85
C GLU A 325 0.77 -4.83 -20.58
N THR A 326 1.24 -3.59 -20.65
CA THR A 326 0.64 -2.49 -21.44
C THR A 326 1.58 -1.97 -22.53
N PHE A 327 2.79 -2.50 -22.62
CA PHE A 327 3.87 -2.08 -23.52
C PHE A 327 4.35 -0.62 -23.38
N GLU A 328 3.74 0.16 -22.49
CA GLU A 328 4.09 1.57 -22.32
C GLU A 328 5.50 1.78 -21.75
N ALA A 329 6.04 0.77 -21.07
CA ALA A 329 7.39 0.79 -20.50
C ALA A 329 8.52 0.65 -21.54
N TYR A 330 8.24 0.15 -22.76
CA TYR A 330 9.28 -0.11 -23.76
C TYR A 330 9.52 1.11 -24.65
N ALA A 331 10.74 1.23 -25.18
CA ALA A 331 11.01 2.16 -26.27
C ALA A 331 10.42 1.63 -27.58
N ALA A 332 9.92 2.54 -28.44
CA ALA A 332 9.50 2.16 -29.78
C ALA A 332 10.67 1.61 -30.60
N GLY A 333 10.43 0.54 -31.36
CA GLY A 333 11.44 -0.12 -32.19
C GLY A 333 11.53 -1.64 -32.00
N PRO A 334 12.51 -2.29 -32.64
CA PRO A 334 12.65 -3.75 -32.63
C PRO A 334 12.92 -4.31 -31.23
N ILE A 335 12.40 -5.50 -30.95
CA ILE A 335 12.68 -6.26 -29.73
C ILE A 335 13.78 -7.30 -29.96
N GLY A 336 14.64 -7.48 -28.96
CA GLY A 336 15.86 -8.28 -29.03
C GLY A 336 15.64 -9.74 -29.47
N ALA A 337 16.51 -10.22 -30.36
CA ALA A 337 16.62 -11.63 -30.71
C ALA A 337 17.27 -12.43 -29.58
N THR A 338 16.88 -13.70 -29.39
CA THR A 338 17.50 -14.58 -28.40
C THR A 338 18.99 -14.82 -28.71
N PRO A 339 19.93 -14.62 -27.74
CA PRO A 339 19.68 -14.18 -26.37
C PRO A 339 19.43 -12.68 -26.27
N ASN A 340 18.36 -12.33 -25.55
CA ASN A 340 17.90 -10.96 -25.37
C ASN A 340 18.99 -10.10 -24.71
N GLY A 341 19.63 -9.24 -25.52
CA GLY A 341 20.63 -8.28 -25.07
C GLY A 341 20.04 -6.94 -24.60
N THR A 342 18.72 -6.75 -24.69
CA THR A 342 18.00 -5.54 -24.30
C THR A 342 17.38 -5.63 -22.90
N GLY A 343 17.25 -6.84 -22.35
CA GLY A 343 16.65 -7.07 -21.01
C GLY A 343 15.13 -7.04 -21.00
N ASP A 344 14.51 -7.08 -22.17
CA ASP A 344 13.05 -7.00 -22.34
C ASP A 344 12.34 -8.27 -21.80
N THR A 345 11.11 -8.13 -21.28
CA THR A 345 10.24 -9.25 -20.89
C THR A 345 9.96 -10.21 -22.06
N TRP A 346 9.85 -9.64 -23.27
CA TRP A 346 9.51 -10.37 -24.48
C TRP A 346 10.78 -10.77 -25.25
N LEU A 347 10.83 -12.03 -25.67
CA LEU A 347 11.90 -12.56 -26.51
C LEU A 347 11.45 -12.63 -27.97
N GLY A 348 12.14 -11.92 -28.85
CA GLY A 348 11.96 -12.06 -30.29
C GLY A 348 12.54 -13.39 -30.80
N VAL A 349 11.79 -14.08 -31.65
CA VAL A 349 12.23 -15.34 -32.29
C VAL A 349 13.46 -15.10 -33.19
N PRO A 350 14.44 -16.02 -33.22
CA PRO A 350 15.82 -15.66 -33.54
C PRO A 350 16.07 -15.48 -35.04
N ASP A 351 16.06 -14.24 -35.51
CA ASP A 351 16.89 -13.81 -36.64
C ASP A 351 17.36 -12.34 -36.59
N GLY A 352 17.08 -11.60 -35.52
CA GLY A 352 17.57 -10.22 -35.35
C GLY A 352 16.97 -9.23 -36.34
N THR A 353 15.80 -9.54 -36.89
CA THR A 353 15.07 -8.70 -37.83
C THR A 353 14.04 -7.81 -37.14
N ASP A 354 13.57 -6.76 -37.82
CA ASP A 354 12.54 -5.81 -37.36
C ASP A 354 11.10 -6.39 -37.45
N LEU A 355 10.97 -7.71 -37.32
CA LEU A 355 9.73 -8.45 -37.52
C LEU A 355 8.91 -8.60 -36.23
N ALA A 356 9.51 -8.27 -35.09
CA ALA A 356 8.88 -8.01 -33.81
C ALA A 356 9.34 -6.63 -33.30
N GLN A 357 8.40 -5.74 -32.99
CA GLN A 357 8.72 -4.37 -32.59
C GLN A 357 7.64 -3.75 -31.71
N ILE A 358 8.02 -2.82 -30.86
CA ILE A 358 7.11 -1.90 -30.18
C ILE A 358 6.73 -0.79 -31.16
N ILE A 359 5.44 -0.66 -31.43
CA ILE A 359 4.87 0.36 -32.32
C ILE A 359 4.29 1.45 -31.44
N ALA A 360 4.68 2.70 -31.69
CA ALA A 360 4.09 3.87 -31.02
C ALA A 360 3.12 4.56 -31.97
N GLU A 361 1.84 4.58 -31.63
CA GLU A 361 0.77 5.21 -32.41
C GLU A 361 -0.19 5.94 -31.46
N GLY A 362 -0.58 7.17 -31.81
CA GLY A 362 -1.60 7.91 -31.05
C GLY A 362 -1.23 8.25 -29.59
N GLY A 363 0.03 8.09 -29.19
CA GLY A 363 0.48 8.29 -27.81
C GLY A 363 0.47 7.02 -26.95
N SER A 364 0.10 5.87 -27.52
CA SER A 364 0.17 4.55 -26.88
C SER A 364 1.18 3.66 -27.59
N ARG A 365 1.58 2.56 -26.94
CA ARG A 365 2.51 1.57 -27.47
C ARG A 365 1.86 0.20 -27.51
N SER A 366 2.08 -0.51 -28.62
CA SER A 366 1.65 -1.89 -28.81
C SER A 366 2.83 -2.75 -29.23
N MET A 367 2.75 -4.06 -28.99
CA MET A 367 3.65 -5.00 -29.66
C MET A 367 3.14 -5.27 -31.06
N GLY A 368 4.00 -5.23 -32.06
CA GLY A 368 3.72 -5.55 -33.46
C GLY A 368 4.53 -6.75 -33.96
N VAL A 369 3.89 -7.71 -34.62
CA VAL A 369 4.54 -8.88 -35.23
C VAL A 369 4.10 -9.07 -36.67
N ARG A 370 5.04 -9.44 -37.55
CA ARG A 370 4.81 -9.87 -38.94
C ARG A 370 5.77 -10.98 -39.35
N GLY A 371 5.40 -11.77 -40.35
CA GLY A 371 6.26 -12.81 -40.93
C GLY A 371 6.99 -12.38 -42.20
N THR A 372 7.71 -13.32 -42.81
CA THR A 372 8.56 -13.07 -43.99
C THR A 372 7.89 -13.34 -45.34
N SER A 373 6.64 -13.83 -45.35
CA SER A 373 5.89 -14.21 -46.56
C SER A 373 6.50 -15.34 -47.40
N VAL A 374 7.37 -16.16 -46.81
CA VAL A 374 7.91 -17.39 -47.42
C VAL A 374 7.53 -18.63 -46.60
N ALA A 375 7.61 -19.83 -47.19
CA ALA A 375 7.40 -21.08 -46.45
C ALA A 375 8.45 -21.22 -45.33
N GLY A 376 8.02 -21.58 -44.11
CA GLY A 376 8.89 -21.53 -42.91
C GLY A 376 9.21 -20.11 -42.44
N GLY A 377 8.39 -19.14 -42.86
CA GLY A 377 8.61 -17.72 -42.65
C GLY A 377 8.00 -17.15 -41.37
N TRP A 378 7.60 -17.98 -40.42
CA TRP A 378 6.96 -17.53 -39.17
C TRP A 378 7.96 -16.78 -38.28
N ARG A 379 7.53 -15.64 -37.75
CA ARG A 379 8.30 -14.82 -36.81
C ARG A 379 7.38 -14.27 -35.75
N GLY A 380 7.93 -14.00 -34.57
CA GLY A 380 7.10 -13.73 -33.43
C GLY A 380 7.85 -13.27 -32.20
N VAL A 381 7.09 -13.21 -31.12
CA VAL A 381 7.58 -12.97 -29.77
C VAL A 381 6.96 -13.98 -28.81
N VAL A 382 7.68 -14.24 -27.73
CA VAL A 382 7.21 -15.06 -26.61
C VAL A 382 7.61 -14.41 -25.28
N ALA A 383 6.84 -14.64 -24.23
CA ALA A 383 7.15 -14.24 -22.86
C ALA A 383 6.87 -15.39 -21.89
N ASP A 384 7.70 -15.53 -20.85
CA ASP A 384 7.50 -16.49 -19.78
C ASP A 384 6.57 -15.89 -18.73
N LEU A 385 5.41 -16.52 -18.55
CA LEU A 385 4.38 -16.04 -17.63
C LEU A 385 4.81 -16.14 -16.16
N GLY A 386 5.68 -17.08 -15.81
CA GLY A 386 6.09 -17.28 -14.41
C GLY A 386 7.27 -16.42 -13.96
N SER A 387 8.01 -15.82 -14.90
CA SER A 387 9.27 -15.14 -14.58
C SER A 387 9.54 -13.83 -15.32
N SER A 388 8.81 -13.53 -16.39
CA SER A 388 9.06 -12.29 -17.16
C SER A 388 8.29 -11.09 -16.59
N PHE A 389 7.19 -11.32 -15.87
CA PHE A 389 6.33 -10.27 -15.31
C PHE A 389 6.59 -10.04 -13.81
N ALA A 390 6.04 -8.95 -13.26
CA ALA A 390 6.20 -8.60 -11.85
C ALA A 390 5.50 -9.59 -10.90
N SER A 391 4.47 -10.29 -11.39
CA SER A 391 3.76 -11.38 -10.72
C SER A 391 3.88 -12.67 -11.54
N ASP A 392 3.76 -13.80 -10.84
CA ASP A 392 3.70 -15.12 -11.45
C ASP A 392 2.32 -15.32 -12.10
N ALA A 393 2.29 -15.29 -13.43
CA ALA A 393 1.08 -15.36 -14.24
C ALA A 393 0.90 -16.73 -14.90
N ARG A 394 1.62 -17.76 -14.45
CA ARG A 394 1.43 -19.13 -14.97
C ARG A 394 0.03 -19.62 -14.65
N ILE A 395 -0.51 -20.50 -15.50
CA ILE A 395 -1.82 -21.11 -15.30
C ILE A 395 -1.59 -22.55 -14.86
N ASP A 396 -1.77 -22.82 -13.58
CA ASP A 396 -1.48 -24.13 -12.99
C ASP A 396 -2.60 -25.16 -13.32
N PRO A 397 -2.28 -26.47 -13.32
CA PRO A 397 -3.29 -27.49 -13.56
C PRO A 397 -4.47 -27.43 -12.59
N GLY A 398 -5.68 -27.36 -13.14
CA GLY A 398 -6.92 -27.27 -12.36
C GLY A 398 -7.43 -25.85 -12.15
N GLU A 399 -6.70 -24.83 -12.60
CA GLU A 399 -7.15 -23.45 -12.56
C GLU A 399 -8.12 -23.12 -13.70
N GLN A 400 -8.95 -22.12 -13.42
CA GLN A 400 -9.76 -21.43 -14.40
C GLN A 400 -9.34 -19.96 -14.39
N VAL A 401 -9.02 -19.42 -15.56
CA VAL A 401 -8.56 -18.04 -15.71
C VAL A 401 -9.13 -17.41 -16.97
N THR A 402 -9.19 -16.10 -17.00
CA THR A 402 -9.47 -15.32 -18.20
C THR A 402 -8.25 -14.47 -18.54
N VAL A 403 -7.74 -14.63 -19.75
CA VAL A 403 -6.71 -13.75 -20.32
C VAL A 403 -7.40 -12.74 -21.23
N PHE A 404 -7.26 -11.45 -20.94
CA PHE A 404 -7.73 -10.38 -21.80
C PHE A 404 -6.57 -9.76 -22.58
N PHE A 405 -6.79 -9.47 -23.86
CA PHE A 405 -5.90 -8.63 -24.65
C PHE A 405 -6.62 -7.99 -25.84
N ARG A 406 -6.04 -6.92 -26.38
CA ARG A 406 -6.49 -6.31 -27.64
C ARG A 406 -5.69 -6.84 -28.82
N LEU A 407 -6.34 -6.97 -29.97
CA LEU A 407 -5.73 -7.39 -31.23
C LEU A 407 -6.14 -6.46 -32.37
N LYS A 408 -5.18 -6.03 -33.19
CA LYS A 408 -5.39 -5.24 -34.40
C LYS A 408 -4.59 -5.81 -35.56
N ARG A 409 -5.06 -5.60 -36.79
CA ARG A 409 -4.23 -5.78 -37.99
C ARG A 409 -3.99 -4.44 -38.66
N THR A 410 -2.78 -4.25 -39.18
CA THR A 410 -2.36 -3.01 -39.80
C THR A 410 -1.89 -3.26 -41.24
N GLY A 411 -2.61 -2.67 -42.20
CA GLY A 411 -2.31 -2.79 -43.64
C GLY A 411 -3.11 -3.85 -44.41
N THR A 412 -2.99 -3.81 -45.74
CA THR A 412 -3.96 -4.41 -46.70
C THR A 412 -3.47 -5.68 -47.42
N GLY A 413 -2.77 -6.59 -46.73
CA GLY A 413 -2.32 -7.85 -47.32
C GLY A 413 -3.05 -9.08 -46.76
N ALA A 414 -2.56 -10.26 -47.15
CA ALA A 414 -2.89 -11.50 -46.47
C ALA A 414 -2.29 -11.49 -45.05
N VAL A 415 -3.06 -11.94 -44.08
CA VAL A 415 -2.65 -12.10 -42.69
C VAL A 415 -2.82 -13.56 -42.27
N HIS A 416 -1.83 -14.06 -41.54
CA HIS A 416 -1.93 -15.32 -40.86
C HIS A 416 -1.02 -15.24 -39.65
N THR A 417 -1.65 -15.06 -38.51
CA THR A 417 -1.00 -14.81 -37.24
C THR A 417 -1.57 -15.77 -36.22
N VAL A 418 -0.73 -16.43 -35.45
CA VAL A 418 -1.09 -17.39 -34.39
C VAL A 418 -0.76 -16.78 -33.04
N ILE A 419 -1.68 -16.86 -32.09
CA ILE A 419 -1.52 -16.41 -30.71
C ILE A 419 -1.86 -17.60 -29.83
N GLY A 420 -1.11 -17.84 -28.77
CA GLY A 420 -1.41 -18.97 -27.91
C GLY A 420 -0.61 -19.07 -26.63
N LEU A 421 -1.01 -20.05 -25.84
CA LEU A 421 -0.39 -20.43 -24.58
C LEU A 421 0.22 -21.82 -24.67
N SER A 422 1.35 -22.03 -24.01
CA SER A 422 2.09 -23.28 -24.03
C SER A 422 2.57 -23.67 -22.64
N ASP A 423 2.68 -24.98 -22.42
CA ASP A 423 3.20 -25.59 -21.19
C ASP A 423 4.71 -25.87 -21.21
N GLN A 424 5.43 -25.37 -22.21
CA GLN A 424 6.88 -25.45 -22.23
C GLN A 424 7.47 -24.05 -22.04
N GLY A 425 8.57 -23.96 -21.30
CA GLY A 425 9.27 -22.70 -21.07
C GLY A 425 10.21 -22.31 -22.22
N LEU A 426 10.80 -21.12 -22.12
CA LEU A 426 11.57 -20.46 -23.18
C LEU A 426 12.90 -21.13 -23.60
N SER A 427 13.31 -22.22 -22.93
CA SER A 427 14.57 -22.93 -23.22
C SER A 427 14.44 -24.03 -24.29
N GLY A 428 13.23 -24.27 -24.81
CA GLY A 428 12.89 -25.14 -25.93
C GLY A 428 11.69 -24.57 -26.72
N PRO A 429 11.12 -25.30 -27.70
CA PRO A 429 9.77 -24.98 -28.21
C PRO A 429 8.82 -24.83 -27.02
N PRO A 430 8.06 -23.72 -26.88
CA PRO A 430 7.59 -22.77 -27.88
C PRO A 430 8.51 -21.57 -28.16
N GLY A 431 8.28 -20.91 -29.30
CA GLY A 431 8.97 -19.69 -29.69
C GLY A 431 10.22 -19.91 -30.53
N HIS A 432 10.50 -21.16 -30.90
CA HIS A 432 11.62 -21.51 -31.79
C HIS A 432 11.16 -22.26 -33.05
N ASP A 433 9.96 -22.82 -33.09
CA ASP A 433 9.41 -23.40 -34.32
C ASP A 433 8.90 -22.33 -35.28
N VAL A 434 9.82 -21.85 -36.11
CA VAL A 434 9.53 -20.95 -37.24
C VAL A 434 8.84 -21.65 -38.42
N THR A 435 8.61 -22.96 -38.34
CA THR A 435 7.99 -23.75 -39.42
C THR A 435 6.51 -24.03 -39.13
N SER A 436 6.18 -24.37 -37.89
CA SER A 436 4.85 -24.76 -37.45
C SER A 436 4.51 -24.33 -36.02
N PRO A 437 4.51 -23.02 -35.72
CA PRO A 437 4.30 -22.52 -34.34
C PRO A 437 2.96 -22.95 -33.72
N TYR A 438 1.94 -23.22 -34.55
CA TYR A 438 0.66 -23.78 -34.10
C TYR A 438 0.76 -25.18 -33.44
N ASN A 439 1.88 -25.91 -33.60
CA ASN A 439 2.10 -27.19 -32.92
C ASN A 439 2.67 -27.00 -31.50
N GLU A 440 3.07 -25.80 -31.14
CA GLU A 440 3.70 -25.49 -29.84
C GLU A 440 2.68 -25.06 -28.77
N TYR A 441 1.49 -24.63 -29.18
CA TYR A 441 0.47 -24.08 -28.30
C TYR A 441 -0.61 -25.11 -27.90
N ALA A 442 -0.96 -25.09 -26.62
CA ALA A 442 -2.10 -25.79 -26.05
C ALA A 442 -3.40 -25.02 -26.32
N VAL A 443 -3.41 -23.72 -26.07
CA VAL A 443 -4.53 -22.83 -26.40
C VAL A 443 -4.13 -22.02 -27.62
N THR A 444 -4.90 -22.07 -28.70
CA THR A 444 -4.49 -21.46 -29.98
C THR A 444 -5.62 -20.67 -30.62
N LEU A 445 -5.35 -19.39 -30.87
CA LEU A 445 -6.12 -18.52 -31.73
C LEU A 445 -5.32 -18.18 -32.99
N SER A 446 -6.01 -17.77 -34.05
CA SER A 446 -5.34 -17.14 -35.20
C SER A 446 -6.17 -16.05 -35.84
N LEU A 447 -5.49 -14.98 -36.26
CA LEU A 447 -6.03 -14.02 -37.21
C LEU A 447 -5.67 -14.48 -38.62
N PHE A 448 -6.68 -14.72 -39.46
CA PHE A 448 -6.46 -15.24 -40.82
C PHE A 448 -7.35 -14.52 -41.82
N GLY A 449 -6.79 -14.22 -42.99
CA GLY A 449 -7.56 -13.79 -44.15
C GLY A 449 -6.80 -12.79 -45.00
N ASP A 450 -7.55 -11.91 -45.66
CA ASP A 450 -7.04 -10.80 -46.45
C ASP A 450 -7.80 -9.51 -46.10
N THR A 451 -7.58 -8.42 -46.84
CA THR A 451 -8.25 -7.12 -46.61
C THR A 451 -9.77 -7.19 -46.63
N GLY A 452 -10.37 -8.12 -47.36
CA GLY A 452 -11.83 -8.23 -47.47
C GLY A 452 -12.46 -9.20 -46.47
N ASN A 453 -11.70 -10.19 -45.99
CA ASN A 453 -12.24 -11.31 -45.21
C ASN A 453 -11.27 -11.76 -44.10
N THR A 454 -10.81 -10.85 -43.24
CA THR A 454 -10.06 -11.27 -42.05
C THR A 454 -11.01 -11.65 -40.92
N VAL A 455 -10.70 -12.77 -40.28
CA VAL A 455 -11.45 -13.33 -39.17
C VAL A 455 -10.51 -13.76 -38.06
N LEU A 456 -10.94 -13.58 -36.81
CA LEU A 456 -10.38 -14.27 -35.67
C LEU A 456 -10.91 -15.71 -35.65
N ARG A 457 -10.03 -16.67 -35.39
CA ARG A 457 -10.35 -18.10 -35.35
C ARG A 457 -9.85 -18.73 -34.07
N ALA A 458 -10.56 -19.72 -33.57
CA ALA A 458 -10.07 -20.66 -32.56
C ALA A 458 -9.78 -22.03 -33.19
N TYR A 459 -8.82 -22.74 -32.62
CA TYR A 459 -8.57 -24.15 -32.93
C TYR A 459 -9.18 -25.03 -31.84
N SER A 460 -9.87 -26.09 -32.24
CA SER A 460 -10.33 -27.14 -31.31
C SER A 460 -9.65 -28.46 -31.65
N GLY A 461 -8.80 -28.93 -30.73
CA GLY A 461 -8.03 -30.15 -30.95
C GLY A 461 -7.22 -30.11 -32.26
N SER A 462 -7.16 -31.24 -32.94
CA SER A 462 -6.34 -31.41 -34.16
C SER A 462 -7.03 -31.07 -35.49
N VAL A 463 -8.33 -30.71 -35.51
CA VAL A 463 -9.13 -30.90 -36.76
C VAL A 463 -10.06 -29.75 -37.19
N ALA A 464 -10.24 -28.63 -36.49
CA ALA A 464 -11.04 -27.54 -37.05
C ALA A 464 -10.65 -26.13 -36.58
N GLN A 465 -10.57 -25.20 -37.54
CA GLN A 465 -10.59 -23.76 -37.29
C GLN A 465 -12.05 -23.31 -37.29
N VAL A 466 -12.49 -22.63 -36.24
CA VAL A 466 -13.83 -22.04 -36.14
C VAL A 466 -13.69 -20.53 -36.25
N GLU A 467 -14.40 -19.92 -37.21
CA GLU A 467 -14.44 -18.46 -37.35
C GLU A 467 -15.30 -17.87 -36.24
N LEU A 468 -14.73 -16.93 -35.49
CA LEU A 468 -15.36 -16.32 -34.31
C LEU A 468 -16.02 -14.99 -34.70
N THR A 469 -15.18 -14.03 -35.13
CA THR A 469 -15.57 -12.64 -35.37
C THR A 469 -14.75 -12.07 -36.54
N PRO A 470 -15.38 -11.34 -37.49
CA PRO A 470 -14.66 -10.56 -38.50
C PRO A 470 -13.81 -9.46 -37.86
N VAL A 471 -12.64 -9.18 -38.42
CA VAL A 471 -11.74 -8.12 -37.93
C VAL A 471 -11.45 -7.15 -39.06
N GLN A 472 -11.83 -5.88 -38.88
CA GLN A 472 -11.55 -4.85 -39.87
C GLN A 472 -10.07 -4.44 -39.86
N THR A 473 -9.63 -3.81 -40.94
CA THR A 473 -8.27 -3.25 -41.00
C THR A 473 -8.21 -2.01 -40.12
N ASP A 474 -7.14 -1.90 -39.33
CA ASP A 474 -6.88 -0.79 -38.40
C ASP A 474 -7.94 -0.61 -37.28
N GLU A 475 -8.70 -1.67 -36.97
CA GLU A 475 -9.63 -1.72 -35.84
C GLU A 475 -9.09 -2.63 -34.73
N TRP A 476 -9.14 -2.14 -33.48
CA TRP A 476 -8.88 -2.96 -32.30
C TRP A 476 -10.09 -3.80 -31.95
N ILE A 477 -9.89 -5.10 -31.79
CA ILE A 477 -10.83 -6.00 -31.15
C ILE A 477 -10.34 -6.36 -29.75
N ASN A 478 -11.26 -6.45 -28.82
CA ASN A 478 -11.01 -6.96 -27.48
C ASN A 478 -11.24 -8.47 -27.49
N VAL A 479 -10.37 -9.23 -26.83
CA VAL A 479 -10.45 -10.70 -26.77
C VAL A 479 -10.34 -11.14 -25.31
N TRP A 480 -11.34 -11.89 -24.84
CA TRP A 480 -11.29 -12.62 -23.58
C TRP A 480 -11.14 -14.09 -23.90
N LEU A 481 -10.04 -14.66 -23.44
CA LEU A 481 -9.71 -16.06 -23.58
C LEU A 481 -9.90 -16.72 -22.21
N PHE A 482 -11.08 -17.30 -22.00
CA PHE A 482 -11.37 -18.09 -20.80
C PHE A 482 -10.76 -19.48 -20.95
N ILE A 483 -9.96 -19.90 -20.00
CA ILE A 483 -9.19 -21.13 -20.01
C ILE A 483 -9.61 -21.94 -18.80
N ASP A 484 -10.11 -23.14 -19.05
CA ASP A 484 -10.36 -24.12 -18.01
C ASP A 484 -9.34 -25.26 -18.16
N HIS A 485 -8.26 -25.15 -17.39
CA HIS A 485 -7.20 -26.14 -17.39
C HIS A 485 -7.64 -27.46 -16.75
N SER A 486 -8.73 -27.46 -15.97
CA SER A 486 -9.27 -28.68 -15.37
C SER A 486 -9.96 -29.57 -16.40
N THR A 487 -10.62 -28.96 -17.39
CA THR A 487 -11.29 -29.67 -18.48
C THR A 487 -10.47 -29.69 -19.78
N GLU A 488 -9.31 -29.04 -19.79
CA GLU A 488 -8.48 -28.82 -20.99
C GLU A 488 -9.29 -28.16 -22.12
N THR A 489 -10.10 -27.15 -21.77
CA THR A 489 -10.89 -26.39 -22.75
C THR A 489 -10.68 -24.90 -22.62
N PHE A 490 -11.03 -24.14 -23.65
CA PHE A 490 -11.08 -22.69 -23.61
C PHE A 490 -12.29 -22.15 -24.36
N GLN A 491 -12.79 -20.98 -23.94
CA GLN A 491 -13.85 -20.23 -24.60
C GLN A 491 -13.32 -18.86 -25.00
N VAL A 492 -13.99 -18.24 -25.98
CA VAL A 492 -13.61 -16.91 -26.46
C VAL A 492 -14.82 -15.99 -26.43
N ALA A 493 -14.63 -14.82 -25.85
CA ALA A 493 -15.52 -13.68 -26.03
C ALA A 493 -14.79 -12.56 -26.77
N THR A 494 -15.52 -11.77 -27.55
CA THR A 494 -14.96 -10.63 -28.28
C THR A 494 -15.86 -9.41 -28.19
N SER A 495 -15.28 -8.23 -28.28
CA SER A 495 -15.99 -6.96 -28.45
C SER A 495 -15.12 -5.93 -29.19
N THR A 496 -15.61 -4.71 -29.32
CA THR A 496 -14.88 -3.56 -29.84
C THR A 496 -15.01 -2.39 -28.86
N GLY A 497 -14.07 -1.45 -28.89
CA GLY A 497 -14.15 -0.25 -28.04
C GLY A 497 -14.06 -0.59 -26.55
N LEU A 498 -14.99 -0.07 -25.76
CA LEU A 498 -15.04 -0.24 -24.30
C LEU A 498 -16.13 -1.21 -23.83
N ASP A 499 -16.80 -1.90 -24.75
CA ASP A 499 -17.86 -2.85 -24.42
C ASP A 499 -17.28 -4.13 -23.78
N ASP A 500 -18.06 -4.77 -22.91
CA ASP A 500 -17.77 -6.08 -22.35
C ASP A 500 -17.77 -7.18 -23.44
N GLY A 501 -17.11 -8.31 -23.15
CA GLY A 501 -16.98 -9.44 -24.05
C GLY A 501 -18.31 -10.13 -24.33
N VAL A 502 -18.62 -10.33 -25.61
CA VAL A 502 -19.73 -11.17 -26.05
C VAL A 502 -19.21 -12.58 -26.32
N GLU A 503 -19.63 -13.54 -25.50
CA GLU A 503 -19.20 -14.94 -25.63
C GLU A 503 -19.67 -15.57 -26.94
N PHE A 504 -18.80 -16.33 -27.59
CA PHE A 504 -19.16 -17.12 -28.77
C PHE A 504 -20.06 -18.34 -28.44
N GLY A 505 -20.08 -18.80 -27.18
CA GLY A 505 -20.97 -19.88 -26.72
C GLY A 505 -20.51 -21.30 -27.04
N THR A 506 -19.24 -21.49 -27.43
CA THR A 506 -18.64 -22.80 -27.70
C THR A 506 -17.30 -22.91 -26.97
N ALA A 507 -17.09 -24.02 -26.27
CA ALA A 507 -15.80 -24.41 -25.71
C ALA A 507 -14.98 -25.18 -26.75
N PHE A 508 -13.68 -24.91 -26.80
CA PHE A 508 -12.70 -25.50 -27.71
C PHE A 508 -11.71 -26.34 -26.91
N ASP A 509 -11.37 -27.53 -27.40
CA ASP A 509 -10.43 -28.41 -26.74
C ASP A 509 -9.00 -27.89 -26.87
N PHE A 510 -8.18 -28.08 -25.85
CA PHE A 510 -6.75 -27.86 -25.93
C PHE A 510 -6.14 -28.68 -27.07
N GLY A 511 -5.23 -28.02 -27.79
CA GLY A 511 -4.09 -28.63 -28.44
C GLY A 511 -4.25 -28.94 -29.92
N ARG A 512 -3.21 -28.54 -30.67
CA ARG A 512 -2.67 -29.31 -31.81
C ARG A 512 -1.33 -29.98 -31.45
N ARG A 513 -0.89 -29.83 -30.20
CA ARG A 513 0.38 -30.35 -29.69
C ARG A 513 0.43 -31.87 -29.80
N VAL A 514 1.44 -32.37 -30.51
CA VAL A 514 1.60 -33.81 -30.79
C VAL A 514 2.32 -34.48 -29.61
N GLY A 515 1.62 -34.64 -28.49
CA GLY A 515 2.13 -35.26 -27.27
C GLY A 515 1.15 -35.08 -26.11
N SER A 516 0.70 -36.18 -25.53
CA SER A 516 -0.46 -36.27 -24.62
C SER A 516 -0.25 -35.70 -23.21
N VAL A 517 0.41 -34.56 -23.02
CA VAL A 517 0.86 -34.12 -21.67
C VAL A 517 0.63 -32.62 -21.41
N VAL A 518 -0.46 -32.04 -21.90
CA VAL A 518 -0.84 -30.67 -21.47
C VAL A 518 -1.46 -30.70 -20.07
N SER A 519 -2.36 -31.65 -19.78
CA SER A 519 -3.11 -31.78 -18.51
C SER A 519 -2.29 -31.76 -17.22
N SER A 520 -1.01 -32.12 -17.24
CA SER A 520 -0.19 -32.21 -16.02
C SER A 520 0.80 -31.06 -15.83
N ASN A 521 0.94 -30.16 -16.81
CA ASN A 521 1.92 -29.08 -16.77
C ASN A 521 1.22 -27.72 -16.76
N PRO A 522 1.74 -26.73 -16.04
CA PRO A 522 1.22 -25.36 -16.12
C PRO A 522 1.43 -24.77 -17.52
N LEU A 523 0.54 -23.88 -17.95
CA LEU A 523 0.78 -23.00 -19.09
C LEU A 523 1.71 -21.88 -18.63
N VAL A 524 2.93 -21.84 -19.17
CA VAL A 524 4.03 -20.99 -18.69
C VAL A 524 4.53 -20.02 -19.75
N THR A 525 4.04 -20.11 -20.99
CA THR A 525 4.48 -19.21 -22.06
C THR A 525 3.30 -18.68 -22.84
N PHE A 526 3.28 -17.36 -23.03
CA PHE A 526 2.39 -16.67 -23.97
C PHE A 526 3.19 -16.32 -25.21
N GLY A 527 2.65 -16.59 -26.40
CA GLY A 527 3.38 -16.41 -27.63
C GLY A 527 2.54 -16.01 -28.82
N TRP A 528 3.21 -15.41 -29.79
CA TRP A 528 2.56 -14.74 -30.90
C TRP A 528 3.44 -14.71 -32.14
N HIS A 529 2.95 -15.26 -33.27
CA HIS A 529 3.72 -15.44 -34.50
C HIS A 529 2.93 -15.05 -35.76
N GLY A 530 3.53 -14.28 -36.67
CA GLY A 530 3.01 -13.97 -37.99
C GLY A 530 3.74 -14.72 -39.12
N LEU A 531 3.02 -15.10 -40.18
CA LEU A 531 3.58 -15.75 -41.38
C LEU A 531 3.79 -14.78 -42.55
N TYR A 532 2.83 -13.90 -42.77
CA TYR A 532 2.83 -12.94 -43.90
C TYR A 532 3.31 -11.56 -43.44
N GLY A 533 3.63 -10.69 -44.41
CA GLY A 533 4.19 -9.36 -44.14
C GLY A 533 3.23 -8.31 -43.58
N VAL A 534 1.95 -8.67 -43.35
CA VAL A 534 1.00 -7.80 -42.65
C VAL A 534 1.31 -7.83 -41.16
N THR A 535 1.44 -6.65 -40.56
CA THR A 535 1.62 -6.52 -39.12
C THR A 535 0.30 -6.76 -38.42
N THR A 536 0.33 -7.62 -37.43
CA THR A 536 -0.67 -7.67 -36.36
C THR A 536 -0.11 -6.95 -35.15
N GLU A 537 -0.97 -6.38 -34.31
CA GLU A 537 -0.63 -5.66 -33.09
C GLU A 537 -1.37 -6.26 -31.89
N LEU A 538 -0.69 -6.43 -30.77
CA LEU A 538 -1.24 -6.87 -29.49
C LEU A 538 -0.99 -5.79 -28.44
N ASP A 539 -1.97 -5.53 -27.60
CA ASP A 539 -1.91 -4.53 -26.55
C ASP A 539 -2.75 -4.91 -25.33
N ASP A 540 -2.49 -4.25 -24.19
CA ASP A 540 -3.19 -4.40 -22.90
C ASP A 540 -3.46 -5.87 -22.53
N LEU A 541 -2.43 -6.60 -22.12
CA LEU A 541 -2.53 -7.97 -21.62
C LEU A 541 -2.88 -7.96 -20.13
N HIS A 542 -4.01 -8.58 -19.79
CA HIS A 542 -4.48 -8.72 -18.42
C HIS A 542 -4.85 -10.17 -18.10
N LEU A 543 -4.88 -10.51 -16.81
CA LEU A 543 -5.25 -11.83 -16.30
C LEU A 543 -6.24 -11.72 -15.14
N SER A 544 -7.32 -12.49 -15.16
CA SER A 544 -8.29 -12.62 -14.08
C SER A 544 -8.46 -14.07 -13.67
N PRO A 545 -8.61 -14.41 -12.38
CA PRO A 545 -9.13 -15.70 -11.97
C PRO A 545 -10.57 -15.92 -12.48
N GLY A 546 -10.92 -17.16 -12.81
CA GLY A 546 -12.28 -17.55 -13.19
C GLY A 546 -12.74 -17.08 -14.57
N PHE A 547 -14.05 -17.20 -14.80
CA PHE A 547 -14.72 -16.76 -16.03
C PHE A 547 -15.12 -15.29 -15.89
N GLU A 548 -14.57 -14.44 -16.75
CA GLU A 548 -14.79 -12.99 -16.69
C GLU A 548 -14.95 -12.40 -18.10
N THR A 549 -15.88 -11.46 -18.26
CA THR A 549 -16.14 -10.81 -19.56
C THR A 549 -16.18 -9.28 -19.47
N SER A 550 -16.03 -8.70 -18.28
CA SER A 550 -15.91 -7.25 -18.13
C SER A 550 -14.67 -6.72 -18.85
N ASN A 551 -14.79 -5.53 -19.43
CA ASN A 551 -13.68 -4.88 -20.10
C ASN A 551 -12.74 -4.20 -19.08
N PRO A 552 -11.49 -4.67 -18.90
CA PRO A 552 -10.55 -4.05 -17.97
C PRO A 552 -10.11 -2.65 -18.40
N LEU A 553 -10.37 -2.27 -19.66
CA LEU A 553 -10.14 -0.92 -20.17
C LEU A 553 -11.41 -0.06 -20.15
N GLY A 554 -12.55 -0.66 -19.80
CA GLY A 554 -13.78 0.05 -19.54
C GLY A 554 -13.60 1.05 -18.39
N PRO A 555 -14.50 2.03 -18.25
CA PRO A 555 -14.46 2.92 -17.10
C PRO A 555 -14.49 2.08 -15.84
N SER A 556 -13.47 2.23 -14.99
CA SER A 556 -13.32 1.53 -13.73
C SER A 556 -14.61 1.48 -12.93
N ALA A 557 -14.78 0.43 -12.12
CA ALA A 557 -15.96 0.28 -11.28
C ALA A 557 -15.87 1.23 -10.08
N PHE A 558 -16.03 2.54 -10.33
CA PHE A 558 -16.14 3.51 -9.24
C PHE A 558 -17.23 3.08 -8.28
N VAL A 559 -16.88 2.88 -7.02
CA VAL A 559 -17.83 2.54 -5.97
C VAL A 559 -18.19 3.82 -5.24
N GLY A 560 -19.48 4.13 -5.21
CA GLY A 560 -20.01 5.23 -4.40
C GLY A 560 -19.76 5.00 -2.92
N GLU A 561 -19.23 5.99 -2.21
CA GLU A 561 -18.96 5.91 -0.78
C GLU A 561 -20.06 6.60 0.03
N THR A 562 -20.38 6.08 1.22
CA THR A 562 -21.44 6.65 2.07
C THR A 562 -20.87 7.13 3.40
N LEU A 563 -21.06 8.41 3.71
CA LEU A 563 -20.83 8.98 5.03
C LEU A 563 -22.17 9.11 5.77
N SER A 564 -22.36 8.34 6.84
CA SER A 564 -23.57 8.41 7.66
C SER A 564 -23.39 9.31 8.87
N VAL A 565 -24.33 10.23 9.11
CA VAL A 565 -24.43 11.09 10.30
C VAL A 565 -25.68 10.65 11.07
N LEU A 566 -25.47 10.09 12.27
CA LEU A 566 -26.58 9.59 13.10
C LEU A 566 -27.28 10.70 13.88
N GLY A 567 -26.61 11.82 14.12
CA GLY A 567 -27.18 13.04 14.68
C GLY A 567 -27.66 14.02 13.59
N ASP A 568 -27.64 15.30 13.94
CA ASP A 568 -27.93 16.39 13.01
C ASP A 568 -26.69 16.72 12.16
N LEU A 569 -26.90 17.18 10.93
CA LEU A 569 -25.86 17.77 10.08
C LEU A 569 -26.13 19.27 9.92
N LEU A 570 -25.30 20.10 10.56
CA LEU A 570 -25.32 21.55 10.42
C LEU A 570 -24.18 22.01 9.49
N LEU A 571 -24.55 22.42 8.28
CA LEU A 571 -23.64 23.04 7.31
C LEU A 571 -23.80 24.56 7.38
N SER A 572 -22.92 25.24 8.10
CA SER A 572 -22.94 26.70 8.28
C SER A 572 -22.71 27.44 6.97
N GLU A 573 -23.11 28.72 6.91
CA GLU A 573 -22.77 29.58 5.77
C GLU A 573 -21.25 29.58 5.52
N GLY A 574 -20.83 29.22 4.30
CA GLY A 574 -19.42 29.08 3.93
C GLY A 574 -18.75 27.74 4.29
N GLY A 575 -19.40 26.84 5.03
CA GLY A 575 -18.99 25.44 5.15
C GLY A 575 -19.43 24.65 3.90
N ARG A 576 -18.64 23.70 3.42
CA ARG A 576 -18.92 22.98 2.16
C ARG A 576 -19.21 21.50 2.40
N LEU A 577 -20.17 20.97 1.66
CA LEU A 577 -20.35 19.53 1.49
C LEU A 577 -19.91 19.16 0.07
N ARG A 578 -18.95 18.25 -0.08
CA ARG A 578 -18.44 17.76 -1.36
C ARG A 578 -18.86 16.30 -1.59
N LEU A 579 -19.42 16.05 -2.77
CA LEU A 579 -19.80 14.73 -3.26
C LEU A 579 -19.24 14.54 -4.67
N GLU A 580 -18.79 13.33 -4.99
CA GLU A 580 -18.37 12.97 -6.34
C GLU A 580 -19.37 12.02 -7.01
N ILE A 581 -19.55 12.20 -8.33
CA ILE A 581 -20.49 11.43 -9.14
C ILE A 581 -19.75 10.88 -10.36
N ALA A 582 -19.90 9.57 -10.59
CA ALA A 582 -19.51 8.92 -11.84
C ALA A 582 -20.72 8.80 -12.76
N ASP A 583 -21.83 8.25 -12.24
CA ASP A 583 -23.12 8.17 -12.91
C ASP A 583 -24.30 8.09 -11.92
N SER A 584 -25.50 7.78 -12.43
CA SER A 584 -26.73 7.71 -11.62
C SER A 584 -26.73 6.59 -10.57
N THR A 585 -25.86 5.59 -10.69
CA THR A 585 -25.72 4.46 -9.77
C THR A 585 -24.42 4.49 -8.96
N ARG A 586 -23.42 5.23 -9.43
CA ARG A 586 -22.08 5.34 -8.83
C ARG A 586 -21.82 6.77 -8.41
N HIS A 587 -22.13 7.06 -7.16
CA HIS A 587 -21.98 8.39 -6.57
C HIS A 587 -21.75 8.30 -5.07
N ASP A 588 -21.04 9.27 -4.53
CA ASP A 588 -20.92 9.45 -3.11
C ASP A 588 -22.25 9.88 -2.50
N ARG A 589 -22.45 9.52 -1.24
CA ARG A 589 -23.67 9.79 -0.49
C ARG A 589 -23.35 10.29 0.91
N VAL A 590 -24.13 11.25 1.38
CA VAL A 590 -24.27 11.53 2.81
C VAL A 590 -25.67 11.13 3.26
N GLU A 591 -25.73 10.34 4.34
CA GLU A 591 -26.97 9.97 5.00
C GLU A 591 -27.06 10.72 6.33
N VAL A 592 -28.18 11.39 6.60
CA VAL A 592 -28.39 12.12 7.86
C VAL A 592 -29.65 11.55 8.50
N ALA A 593 -29.49 10.91 9.67
CA ALA A 593 -30.62 10.35 10.41
C ALA A 593 -31.38 11.44 11.20
N GLY A 594 -30.69 12.49 11.63
CA GLY A 594 -31.29 13.67 12.24
C GLY A 594 -31.73 14.71 11.20
N THR A 595 -31.54 15.99 11.54
CA THR A 595 -31.90 17.13 10.70
C THR A 595 -30.70 17.59 9.88
N LEU A 596 -30.89 17.75 8.56
CA LEU A 596 -29.96 18.49 7.70
C LEU A 596 -30.31 19.98 7.68
N MET A 597 -29.42 20.83 8.19
CA MET A 597 -29.48 22.28 8.09
C MET A 597 -28.39 22.78 7.14
N ALA A 598 -28.74 23.00 5.86
CA ALA A 598 -27.80 23.40 4.83
C ALA A 598 -27.84 24.91 4.54
N ALA A 599 -27.03 25.70 5.25
CA ALA A 599 -26.81 27.12 4.97
C ALA A 599 -25.56 27.39 4.10
N GLY A 600 -24.65 26.42 4.00
CA GLY A 600 -23.46 26.47 3.16
C GLY A 600 -23.64 25.86 1.77
N PRO A 601 -22.64 26.01 0.87
CA PRO A 601 -22.67 25.43 -0.48
C PRO A 601 -22.59 23.90 -0.48
N LEU A 602 -23.34 23.29 -1.40
CA LEU A 602 -23.17 21.92 -1.87
C LEU A 602 -22.30 21.93 -3.14
N ASP A 603 -21.15 21.26 -3.08
CA ASP A 603 -20.23 21.08 -4.19
C ASP A 603 -20.39 19.65 -4.74
N VAL A 604 -20.79 19.55 -6.00
CA VAL A 604 -21.00 18.27 -6.68
C VAL A 604 -20.06 18.22 -7.87
N ALA A 605 -19.09 17.32 -7.82
CA ALA A 605 -18.11 17.16 -8.88
C ALA A 605 -18.38 15.86 -9.66
N VAL A 606 -18.33 15.97 -11.00
CA VAL A 606 -18.25 14.77 -11.84
C VAL A 606 -16.82 14.29 -11.79
N HIS A 607 -16.62 13.01 -11.47
CA HIS A 607 -15.27 12.44 -11.44
C HIS A 607 -14.61 12.64 -12.82
N PRO A 608 -13.33 13.08 -12.90
CA PRO A 608 -12.70 13.47 -14.17
C PRO A 608 -12.78 12.40 -15.28
N SER A 609 -12.78 11.11 -14.91
CA SER A 609 -12.95 9.99 -15.84
C SER A 609 -14.30 9.95 -16.56
N PHE A 610 -15.29 10.75 -16.11
CA PHE A 610 -16.62 10.88 -16.71
C PHE A 610 -16.91 12.29 -17.25
N ALA A 611 -15.87 13.09 -17.50
CA ALA A 611 -16.03 14.43 -18.06
C ALA A 611 -16.81 14.40 -19.39
N GLY A 612 -17.97 15.06 -19.44
CA GLY A 612 -18.83 15.12 -20.63
C GLY A 612 -20.17 14.41 -20.53
N VAL A 613 -20.42 13.67 -19.44
CA VAL A 613 -21.76 13.15 -19.13
C VAL A 613 -22.68 14.31 -18.72
N ALA A 614 -23.79 14.48 -19.44
CA ALA A 614 -24.82 15.45 -19.08
C ALA A 614 -25.69 14.88 -17.95
N PHE A 615 -25.69 15.54 -16.80
CA PHE A 615 -26.63 15.26 -15.72
C PHE A 615 -27.79 16.26 -15.84
N ASP A 616 -29.01 15.75 -16.01
CA ASP A 616 -30.18 16.59 -16.24
C ASP A 616 -30.64 17.30 -14.95
N ASP A 617 -30.56 16.66 -13.77
CA ASP A 617 -31.03 17.23 -12.49
C ASP A 617 -30.29 16.66 -11.25
N VAL A 618 -30.02 17.50 -10.24
CA VAL A 618 -29.66 17.08 -8.88
C VAL A 618 -30.93 17.10 -8.03
N VAL A 619 -31.36 15.93 -7.55
CA VAL A 619 -32.61 15.78 -6.77
C VAL A 619 -32.30 15.47 -5.32
N LEU A 620 -32.75 16.34 -4.40
CA LEU A 620 -32.78 16.04 -2.96
C LEU A 620 -34.00 15.16 -2.67
N LEU A 621 -33.77 13.89 -2.38
CA LEU A 621 -34.84 12.96 -2.01
C LEU A 621 -35.04 13.00 -0.49
N PRO A 622 -36.25 13.28 0.02
CA PRO A 622 -36.57 12.90 1.40
C PRO A 622 -36.46 11.39 1.51
N GLU A 623 -35.95 10.87 2.62
CA GLU A 623 -35.85 9.43 2.86
C GLU A 623 -37.18 8.77 2.47
N ALA A 624 -37.15 7.88 1.47
CA ALA A 624 -38.26 6.98 1.27
C ALA A 624 -38.27 6.09 2.50
N SER A 625 -39.33 6.13 3.30
CA SER A 625 -39.55 5.18 4.38
C SER A 625 -39.35 3.77 3.83
N SER A 626 -38.22 3.14 4.16
CA SER A 626 -37.94 1.74 3.82
C SER A 626 -38.92 0.81 4.52
#